data_AF-A0A848QMQ4-F1
#
_entry.id   AF-A0A848QMQ4-F1
#
_cell.length_a   1.000
_cell.length_b   1.000
_cell.length_c   1.000
_cell.angle_alpha   90.00
_cell.angle_beta   90.00
_cell.angle_gamma   90.00
#
_symmetry.space_group_name_H-M   'P 1'
#
loop_
_entity.id
_entity.type
_entity.pdbx_description
1 polymer ?
#
loop_
_entity_poly.entity_id
_entity_poly.type
_entity_poly.pdbx_seq_one_letter_code
_entity_poly.pdbx_strand_id
1 'polypeptide(L)'
;MNRRVFLCTAASIGAMTLSGCGLGPDPTPDYRYRLTVEVETPEGLKSGSSVIEVQTNIAGEYSIPTPGRVSQRLRGEAVTVDLEDGQV
;
A
#
# COMPACT_ATOMS: atom_id res chain seq x y z
N MET A 1 -30.72 36.26 29.36
CA MET A 1 -29.41 35.62 29.10
C MET A 1 -29.69 34.26 28.46
N ASN A 2 -28.85 33.77 27.54
CA ASN A 2 -28.71 32.34 27.18
C ASN A 2 -29.22 31.82 25.82
N ARG A 3 -30.02 32.52 25.00
CA ARG A 3 -30.32 32.00 23.63
C ARG A 3 -29.10 32.06 22.69
N ARG A 4 -28.37 33.18 22.73
CA ARG A 4 -27.22 33.43 21.86
C ARG A 4 -26.01 32.57 22.23
N VAL A 5 -25.78 32.39 23.53
CA VAL A 5 -24.72 31.52 24.05
C VAL A 5 -24.99 30.06 23.66
N PHE A 6 -26.23 29.59 23.85
CA PHE A 6 -26.61 28.21 23.52
C PHE A 6 -26.43 27.89 22.03
N LEU A 7 -26.83 28.83 21.15
CA LEU A 7 -26.62 28.72 19.70
C LEU A 7 -25.13 28.64 19.32
N CYS A 8 -24.27 29.43 19.95
CA CYS A 8 -22.82 29.39 19.69
C CYS A 8 -22.17 28.08 20.17
N THR A 9 -22.57 27.54 21.33
CA THR A 9 -22.10 26.23 21.81
C THR A 9 -22.59 25.07 20.95
N ALA A 10 -23.84 25.11 20.48
CA ALA A 10 -24.37 24.07 19.59
C ALA A 10 -23.67 24.07 18.22
N ALA A 11 -23.37 25.25 17.67
CA ALA A 11 -22.66 25.39 16.41
C ALA A 11 -21.20 24.90 16.48
N SER A 12 -20.52 25.11 17.61
CA SER A 12 -19.14 24.66 17.80
C SER A 12 -19.02 23.14 17.96
N ILE A 13 -19.97 22.50 18.63
CA ILE A 13 -20.03 21.03 18.74
C ILE A 13 -20.30 20.38 17.38
N GLY A 14 -21.22 20.93 16.57
CA GLY A 14 -21.51 20.41 15.23
C GLY A 14 -20.33 20.53 14.24
N ALA A 15 -19.48 21.54 14.40
CA ALA A 15 -18.28 21.71 13.57
C ALA A 15 -17.20 20.65 13.85
N MET A 16 -17.08 20.20 15.10
CA MET A 16 -16.10 19.16 15.49
C MET A 16 -16.47 17.76 14.97
N THR A 17 -17.77 17.47 14.77
CA THR A 17 -18.20 16.16 14.24
C THR A 17 -17.92 15.99 12.74
N LEU A 18 -17.63 17.07 12.01
CA LEU A 18 -17.34 17.04 10.57
C LEU A 18 -15.84 16.85 10.24
N SER A 19 -14.95 16.91 11.24
CA SER A 19 -13.49 16.85 11.03
C SER A 19 -12.96 15.46 10.64
N GLY A 20 -13.81 14.42 10.62
CA GLY A 20 -13.39 13.03 10.39
C GLY A 20 -13.51 12.52 8.95
N CYS A 21 -14.27 13.20 8.08
CA CYS A 21 -14.63 12.65 6.76
C CYS A 21 -13.55 12.82 5.66
N GLY A 22 -12.37 13.34 5.99
CA GLY A 22 -11.25 13.51 5.05
C GLY A 22 -10.27 12.34 5.00
N LEU A 23 -10.43 11.34 5.87
CA LEU A 23 -9.65 10.09 5.83
C LEU A 23 -10.30 9.14 4.81
N GLY A 24 -10.21 9.52 3.53
CA GLY A 24 -10.71 8.73 2.42
C GLY A 24 -10.00 7.37 2.28
N PRO A 25 -10.56 6.43 1.52
CA PRO A 25 -9.95 5.13 1.26
C PRO A 25 -8.52 5.29 0.73
N ASP A 26 -7.61 4.45 1.24
CA ASP A 26 -6.19 4.45 0.87
C ASP A 26 -6.06 4.44 -0.66
N PRO A 27 -5.49 5.48 -1.29
CA PRO A 27 -5.44 5.59 -2.75
C PRO A 27 -4.54 4.54 -3.40
N THR A 28 -3.81 3.76 -2.60
CA THR A 28 -2.86 2.75 -3.05
C THR A 28 -3.24 1.37 -2.54
N PRO A 29 -4.10 0.63 -3.26
CA PRO A 29 -4.45 -0.73 -2.87
C PRO A 29 -3.21 -1.65 -2.95
N ASP A 30 -3.10 -2.54 -1.98
CA ASP A 30 -2.14 -3.65 -2.02
C ASP A 30 -2.40 -4.49 -3.28
N TYR A 31 -1.35 -4.84 -4.00
CA TYR A 31 -1.46 -5.68 -5.19
C TYR A 31 -0.47 -6.83 -5.17
N ARG A 32 -0.85 -7.93 -5.84
CA ARG A 32 -0.03 -9.12 -6.00
C ARG A 32 0.22 -9.37 -7.46
N TYR A 33 1.47 -9.62 -7.82
CA TYR A 33 1.83 -10.06 -9.16
C TYR A 33 2.58 -11.38 -9.10
N ARG A 34 2.39 -12.20 -10.14
CA ARG A 34 3.16 -13.42 -10.34
C ARG A 34 4.37 -13.08 -11.20
N LEU A 35 5.57 -13.31 -10.67
CA LEU A 35 6.81 -13.23 -11.41
C LEU A 35 7.16 -14.63 -11.91
N THR A 36 7.24 -14.80 -13.22
CA THR A 36 7.72 -16.03 -13.86
C THR A 36 9.08 -15.75 -14.47
N VAL A 37 10.05 -16.61 -14.18
CA VAL A 37 11.36 -16.62 -14.83
C VAL A 37 11.39 -17.82 -15.75
N GLU A 38 11.74 -17.58 -17.00
CA GLU A 38 11.90 -18.61 -18.03
C GLU A 38 13.35 -18.62 -18.48
N VAL A 39 13.95 -19.81 -18.55
CA VAL A 39 15.34 -20.03 -18.93
C VAL A 39 15.34 -21.04 -20.07
N GLU A 40 15.91 -20.64 -21.20
CA GLU A 40 16.11 -21.53 -22.34
C GLU A 40 17.40 -22.33 -22.10
N THR A 41 17.28 -23.65 -21.90
CA THR A 41 18.40 -24.57 -21.77
C THR A 41 18.49 -25.46 -23.01
N PRO A 42 19.63 -26.13 -23.26
CA PRO A 42 19.75 -27.08 -24.37
C PRO A 42 18.70 -28.21 -24.36
N GLU A 43 18.20 -28.56 -23.17
CA GLU A 43 17.17 -29.59 -22.95
C GLU A 43 15.75 -29.05 -23.12
N GLY A 44 15.58 -27.72 -23.21
CA GLY A 44 14.32 -27.05 -23.44
C GLY A 44 14.09 -25.86 -22.50
N LEU A 45 12.86 -25.34 -22.51
CA LEU A 45 12.47 -24.23 -21.65
C LEU A 45 12.20 -24.73 -20.22
N LYS A 46 12.95 -24.21 -19.25
CA LYS A 46 12.70 -24.40 -17.81
C LYS A 46 12.07 -23.12 -17.26
N SER A 47 11.12 -23.25 -16.33
CA SER A 47 10.47 -22.08 -15.73
C SER A 47 10.24 -22.25 -14.23
N GLY A 48 10.25 -21.12 -13.53
CA GLY A 48 9.91 -21.01 -12.12
C GLY A 48 9.07 -19.78 -11.89
N SER A 49 8.22 -19.79 -10.85
CA SER A 49 7.43 -18.61 -10.52
C SER A 49 7.26 -18.41 -9.03
N SER A 50 7.10 -17.15 -8.64
CA SER A 50 6.79 -16.72 -7.27
C SER A 50 5.76 -15.60 -7.32
N VAL A 51 5.02 -15.41 -6.22
CA VAL A 51 4.08 -14.31 -6.06
C VAL A 51 4.69 -13.27 -5.13
N ILE A 52 4.69 -12.02 -5.59
CA ILE A 52 5.18 -10.88 -4.81
C ILE A 52 3.99 -9.97 -4.51
N GLU A 53 3.77 -9.73 -3.23
CA GLU A 53 2.85 -8.72 -2.72
C GLU A 53 3.57 -7.38 -2.55
N VAL A 54 2.94 -6.33 -3.06
CA VAL A 54 3.39 -4.95 -2.90
C VAL A 54 2.39 -4.22 -2.02
N GLN A 55 2.88 -3.74 -0.89
CA GLN A 55 2.13 -2.89 0.02
C GLN A 55 2.66 -1.47 -0.11
N THR A 56 1.79 -0.53 -0.46
CA THR A 56 2.17 0.87 -0.62
C THR A 56 1.43 1.72 0.40
N ASN A 57 2.18 2.52 1.15
CA ASN A 57 1.63 3.47 2.10
C ASN A 57 2.10 4.87 1.75
N ILE A 58 1.14 5.79 1.57
CA ILE A 58 1.40 7.20 1.33
C ILE A 58 1.07 7.97 2.59
N ALA A 59 2.06 8.70 3.11
CA ALA A 59 1.85 9.57 4.25
C ALA A 59 0.93 10.73 3.86
N GLY A 60 -0.03 11.08 4.74
CA GLY A 60 -1.01 12.14 4.45
C GLY A 60 -0.36 13.49 4.14
N GLU A 61 -1.10 14.35 3.44
CA GLU A 61 -0.66 15.69 3.01
C GLU A 61 -0.16 16.57 4.17
N TYR A 62 -0.69 16.37 5.38
CA TYR A 62 -0.31 17.13 6.58
C TYR A 62 0.62 16.37 7.53
N SER A 63 1.21 15.26 7.09
CA SER A 63 2.12 14.47 7.93
C SER A 63 3.46 15.20 8.14
N ILE A 64 3.96 15.25 9.38
CA ILE A 64 5.26 15.83 9.73
C ILE A 64 6.19 14.68 10.16
N PRO A 65 7.46 14.61 9.71
CA PRO A 65 8.18 15.61 8.92
C PRO A 65 8.11 15.40 7.40
N THR A 66 7.46 14.35 6.91
CA THR A 66 7.50 13.97 5.49
C THR A 66 6.10 13.87 4.86
N PRO A 67 5.47 15.01 4.55
CA PRO A 67 4.22 15.06 3.77
C PRO A 67 4.32 14.23 2.49
N GLY A 68 3.29 13.44 2.17
CA GLY A 68 3.23 12.72 0.89
C GLY A 68 4.28 11.62 0.71
N ARG A 69 5.03 11.25 1.75
CA ARG A 69 6.05 10.20 1.65
C ARG A 69 5.44 8.88 1.22
N VAL A 70 5.93 8.34 0.12
CA VAL A 70 5.61 7.00 -0.34
C VAL A 70 6.57 6.00 0.30
N SER A 71 6.03 4.95 0.88
CA SER A 71 6.81 3.81 1.37
C SER A 71 6.22 2.51 0.83
N GLN A 72 7.10 1.60 0.42
CA GLN A 72 6.72 0.31 -0.11
C GLN A 72 7.31 -0.81 0.74
N ARG A 73 6.52 -1.85 0.98
CA ARG A 73 7.00 -3.13 1.50
C ARG A 73 6.70 -4.21 0.48
N LEU A 74 7.71 -5.02 0.20
CA LEU A 74 7.61 -6.17 -0.69
C LEU A 74 7.61 -7.44 0.18
N ARG A 75 6.67 -8.34 -0.09
CA ARG A 75 6.59 -9.66 0.56
C ARG A 75 6.50 -10.73 -0.52
N GLY A 76 7.38 -11.72 -0.49
CA GLY A 76 7.41 -12.81 -1.45
C GLY A 76 8.67 -13.65 -1.29
N GLU A 77 8.68 -14.80 -1.95
CA GLU A 77 9.82 -15.71 -1.96
C GLU A 77 10.65 -15.52 -3.23
N ALA A 78 11.93 -15.90 -3.19
CA ALA A 78 12.78 -15.90 -4.37
C ALA A 78 12.25 -16.88 -5.42
N VAL A 79 12.28 -16.49 -6.70
CA VAL A 79 11.96 -17.41 -7.78
C VAL A 79 13.10 -18.42 -7.90
N THR A 80 12.76 -19.70 -7.78
CA THR A 80 13.71 -20.80 -8.02
C THR A 80 13.35 -21.45 -9.34
N VAL A 81 14.34 -21.68 -10.19
CA VAL A 81 14.20 -22.44 -11.45
C VAL A 81 15.07 -23.68 -11.31
N ASP A 82 14.46 -24.85 -11.42
CA ASP A 82 15.20 -26.10 -11.43
C ASP A 82 15.82 -26.32 -12.81
N LEU A 83 17.15 -26.33 -12.85
CA LEU A 83 17.93 -26.54 -14.07
C LEU A 83 18.54 -27.95 -14.12
N GLU A 84 18.21 -28.83 -13.18
CA GLU A 84 18.72 -30.20 -13.02
C GLU A 84 20.25 -30.28 -12.81
N ASP A 85 21.06 -29.87 -13.78
CA ASP A 85 22.54 -29.97 -13.82
C ASP A 85 23.29 -28.61 -13.73
N GLY A 86 22.57 -27.50 -13.52
CA GLY A 86 23.16 -26.16 -13.53
C GLY A 86 23.93 -25.80 -12.24
N GLN A 87 25.26 -25.69 -12.31
CA GLN A 87 26.01 -24.85 -11.36
C GLN A 87 25.65 -23.37 -11.58
N VAL A 88 25.38 -22.67 -10.49
CA VAL A 88 25.10 -21.23 -10.43
C VAL A 88 26.33 -20.38 -10.71
#